data_AF-A0A7C2KZR9-F1
#
_entry.id   AF-A0A7C2KZR9-F1
#
_cell.length_a   1.000
_cell.length_b   1.000
_cell.length_c   1.000
_cell.angle_alpha   90.00
_cell.angle_beta   90.00
_cell.angle_gamma   90.00
#
_symmetry.space_group_name_H-M   'P 1'
#
loop_
_entity.id
_entity.type
_entity.pdbx_description
1 polymer ?
#
loop_
_entity_poly.entity_id
_entity_poly.type
_entity_poly.pdbx_seq_one_letter_code
_entity_poly.pdbx_strand_id
1 'polypeptide(L)' 'MFHMKDVAGCKLAVEIDGRHYLIDGSDIDDHGDAHAADGLCNAVRDAKVEGRIEGERFVARRVELLP' A
#
# COMPACT_ATOMS: atom_id res chain seq x y z
N MET A 1 -2.19 -5.21 -7.86
CA MET A 1 -1.66 -3.87 -8.15
C MET A 1 -2.79 -2.92 -8.58
N PHE A 2 -2.73 -1.64 -8.21
CA PHE A 2 -3.83 -0.66 -8.44
C PHE A 2 -3.73 0.15 -9.75
N HIS A 3 -2.60 0.12 -10.48
CA HIS A 3 -2.41 0.87 -11.73
C HIS A 3 -2.81 2.36 -11.66
N MET A 4 -2.39 3.04 -10.60
CA MET A 4 -2.68 4.47 -10.41
C MET A 4 -2.01 5.31 -11.51
N LYS A 5 -2.78 6.25 -12.10
CA LYS A 5 -2.24 7.19 -13.10
C LYS A 5 -1.28 8.17 -12.42
N ASP A 6 -0.25 8.61 -13.14
CA ASP A 6 0.73 9.61 -12.70
C ASP A 6 1.61 9.23 -11.50
N VAL A 7 1.59 7.95 -11.08
CA VAL A 7 2.51 7.39 -10.09
C VAL A 7 3.61 6.61 -10.81
N ALA A 8 4.85 7.10 -10.71
CA ALA A 8 6.01 6.43 -11.29
C ALA A 8 6.62 5.39 -10.31
N GLY A 9 6.82 4.16 -10.80
CA GLY A 9 7.47 3.06 -10.07
C GLY A 9 6.53 2.24 -9.17
N CYS A 10 7.07 1.21 -8.51
CA CYS A 10 6.35 0.43 -7.49
C CYS A 10 6.28 1.26 -6.20
N LYS A 11 5.18 2.02 -6.04
CA LYS A 11 4.82 2.72 -4.79
C LYS A 11 3.76 1.93 -4.04
N LEU A 12 3.87 1.93 -2.71
CA LEU A 12 2.87 1.31 -1.85
C LEU A 12 1.63 2.21 -1.77
N ALA A 13 0.46 1.59 -1.91
CA ALA A 13 -0.83 2.27 -1.83
C ALA A 13 -1.84 1.38 -1.10
N VAL A 14 -2.87 2.00 -0.53
CA VAL A 14 -3.98 1.31 0.14
C VAL A 14 -5.30 1.73 -0.51
N GLU A 15 -6.21 0.78 -0.66
CA GLU A 15 -7.60 1.04 -0.99
C GLU A 15 -8.42 1.11 0.30
N ILE A 16 -9.09 2.24 0.54
CA ILE A 16 -9.99 2.44 1.68
C ILE A 16 -11.30 2.97 1.10
N ASP A 17 -12.41 2.27 1.37
CA ASP A 17 -13.74 2.61 0.87
C ASP A 17 -13.79 2.88 -0.66
N GLY A 18 -13.06 2.07 -1.44
CA GLY A 18 -13.00 2.18 -2.90
C GLY A 18 -12.15 3.33 -3.43
N ARG A 19 -11.37 4.00 -2.57
CA ARG A 19 -10.44 5.08 -2.93
C ARG A 19 -9.00 4.67 -2.66
N HIS A 20 -8.10 5.02 -3.58
CA HIS A 20 -6.68 4.73 -3.47
C HIS A 20 -5.93 5.89 -2.83
N TYR A 21 -5.04 5.55 -1.90
CA TYR A 21 -4.15 6.49 -1.22
C TYR A 21 -2.72 5.98 -1.29
N LEU A 22 -1.78 6.85 -1.66
CA LEU A 22 -0.36 6.52 -1.52
C LEU A 22 0.00 6.46 -0.04
N ILE A 23 0.70 5.41 0.37
CA ILE A 23 1.10 5.26 1.77
C ILE A 23 2.37 6.08 2.02
N ASP A 24 2.36 6.86 3.10
CA ASP A 24 3.55 7.45 3.71
C ASP A 24 3.87 6.74 5.02
N GLY A 25 5.17 6.55 5.29
CA GLY A 25 5.64 5.95 6.54
C GLY A 25 5.77 4.42 6.51
N SER A 26 5.51 3.79 5.36
CA SER A 26 5.88 2.41 5.10
C SER A 26 6.09 2.19 3.61
N ASP A 27 7.13 1.43 3.27
CA ASP A 27 7.49 1.04 1.91
C ASP A 27 7.13 -0.41 1.63
N ILE A 28 7.13 -0.79 0.35
CA ILE A 28 6.69 -2.10 -0.12
C ILE A 28 7.56 -3.25 0.41
N ASP A 29 8.85 -2.99 0.59
CA ASP A 29 9.85 -3.93 1.08
C ASP A 29 9.77 -4.14 2.62
N ASP A 30 9.03 -3.29 3.34
CA ASP A 30 8.81 -3.45 4.79
C ASP A 30 7.91 -4.66 5.10
N HIS A 31 7.18 -5.17 4.10
CA HIS A 31 6.17 -6.21 4.25
C HIS A 31 6.58 -7.58 3.71
N GLY A 32 7.88 -7.79 3.48
CA GLY A 32 8.46 -9.02 2.95
C GLY A 32 9.08 -8.83 1.57
N ASP A 33 9.25 -9.93 0.82
CA ASP A 33 9.78 -9.86 -0.54
C ASP A 33 8.72 -9.26 -1.48
N ALA A 34 8.90 -7.99 -1.84
CA ALA A 34 8.00 -7.28 -2.73
C ALA A 34 7.85 -7.94 -4.12
N HIS A 35 8.82 -8.74 -4.55
CA HIS A 35 8.86 -9.41 -5.86
C HIS A 35 8.45 -10.89 -5.81
N ALA A 36 8.11 -11.43 -4.64
CA ALA A 36 7.52 -12.76 -4.54
C ALA A 36 6.17 -12.82 -5.29
N ALA A 37 5.67 -14.03 -5.56
CA ALA A 37 4.38 -14.21 -6.26
C ALA A 37 3.21 -13.55 -5.52
N ASP A 38 3.27 -13.52 -4.19
CA ASP A 38 2.35 -12.85 -3.26
C ASP A 38 2.92 -11.52 -2.72
N GLY A 39 4.06 -11.07 -3.25
CA GLY A 39 4.68 -9.80 -2.92
C GLY A 39 3.85 -8.62 -3.40
N LEU A 40 3.94 -7.49 -2.69
CA LEU A 40 3.05 -6.34 -2.94
C LEU A 40 3.30 -5.62 -4.28
N CYS A 41 4.45 -5.82 -4.95
CA CYS A 41 4.66 -5.28 -6.32
C CYS A 41 3.89 -6.15 -7.35
N ASN A 42 3.51 -7.37 -6.98
CA ASN A 42 2.81 -8.34 -7.84
C ASN A 42 1.33 -8.55 -7.46
N ALA A 43 0.96 -8.43 -6.19
CA ALA A 43 -0.37 -8.79 -5.67
C ALA A 43 -1.05 -7.63 -4.90
N VAL A 44 -2.39 -7.66 -4.85
CA VAL A 44 -3.16 -6.88 -3.85
C VAL A 44 -3.45 -7.81 -2.68
N ARG A 45 -3.23 -7.34 -1.45
CA ARG A 45 -3.48 -8.11 -0.23
C ARG A 45 -4.33 -7.31 0.73
N ASP A 46 -5.19 -8.01 1.47
CA ASP A 46 -5.93 -7.42 2.56
C ASP A 46 -4.98 -7.10 3.72
N ALA A 47 -5.20 -5.95 4.35
CA ALA A 47 -4.36 -5.47 5.44
C ALA A 47 -5.20 -4.72 6.47
N LYS A 48 -4.76 -4.76 7.73
CA LYS A 48 -5.19 -3.80 8.75
C LYS A 48 -4.27 -2.61 8.72
N VAL A 49 -4.84 -1.41 8.63
CA VAL A 49 -4.08 -0.16 8.61
C VAL A 49 -4.55 0.77 9.72
N GLU A 50 -3.60 1.44 10.37
CA GLU A 50 -3.85 2.50 11.35
C GLU A 50 -3.07 3.73 10.92
N GLY A 51 -3.73 4.89 10.85
CA GLY A 51 -3.14 6.11 10.33
C GLY A 51 -4.16 7.21 10.12
N ARG A 52 -3.82 8.18 9.28
CA ARG A 52 -4.71 9.28 8.88
C ARG A 52 -4.61 9.56 7.40
N ILE A 53 -5.71 10.01 6.81
CA ILE A 53 -5.75 10.45 5.41
C ILE A 53 -5.45 11.95 5.35
N GLU A 54 -4.47 12.34 4.55
CA GLU A 54 -4.10 13.72 4.26
C GLU A 54 -4.10 13.94 2.74
N GLY A 55 -5.23 14.43 2.21
CA GLY A 55 -5.43 14.60 0.77
C GLY A 55 -5.47 13.25 0.04
N GLU A 56 -4.50 13.02 -0.84
CA GLU A 56 -4.36 11.79 -1.65
C GLU A 56 -3.40 10.78 -1.02
N ARG A 57 -2.94 11.03 0.22
CA ARG A 57 -1.99 10.19 0.94
C ARG A 57 -2.59 9.64 2.23
N PHE A 58 -2.19 8.42 2.58
CA PHE A 58 -2.46 7.80 3.85
C PHE A 58 -1.16 7.77 4.67
N VAL A 59 -1.10 8.58 5.73
CA VAL A 59 0.06 8.61 6.64
C VAL A 59 -0.09 7.46 7.64
N ALA A 60 0.62 6.38 7.36
CA ALA A 60 0.55 5.14 8.13
C ALA A 60 1.31 5.24 9.44
N ARG A 61 0.69 4.69 10.49
CA ARG A 61 1.33 4.39 11.78
C ARG A 61 1.55 2.88 11.93
N ARG A 62 0.66 2.07 11.36
CA ARG A 62 0.76 0.61 11.29
C ARG A 62 0.13 0.11 10.00
N VAL A 63 0.79 -0.86 9.38
CA VAL A 63 0.27 -1.65 8.27
C VAL A 63 0.57 -3.11 8.61
N GLU A 64 -0.45 -3.95 8.66
CA GLU A 64 -0.34 -5.37 8.99
C GLU A 64 -1.07 -6.18 7.91
N LEU A 65 -0.30 -6.92 7.11
CA LEU A 65 -0.87 -7.80 6.08
C LEU A 65 -1.62 -8.96 6.74
N LEU A 66 -2.79 -9.27 6.20
CA LEU A 66 -3.56 -10.44 6.61
C LEU A 66 -3.00 -11.71 5.92
N PRO A 67 -3.15 -12.88 6.57
CA PRO A 67 -2.77 -14.17 5.99
C PRO A 67 -3.52 -14.50 4.70
#